data_AF-A0A3D1YAJ5-F1
#
_entry.id   AF-A0A3D1YAJ5-F1
#
_cell.length_a   1.000
_cell.length_b   1.000
_cell.length_c   1.000
_cell.angle_alpha   90.00
_cell.angle_beta   90.00
_cell.angle_gamma   90.00
#
_symmetry.space_group_name_H-M   'P 1'
#
loop_
_entity.id
_entity.type
_entity.pdbx_description
1 polymer ?
#
loop_
_entity_poly.entity_id
_entity_poly.type
_entity_poly.pdbx_seq_one_letter_code
_entity_poly.pdbx_strand_id
1 'polypeptide(L)'
;MEKKIYIHEKVITIVLSFVMIAGLLGGMKLDARAEGRTMIESIDITMPEPVAGESLPDITQVTQSISGTKVKSLEWYEGKDVSVTTGIKVTGSSAKANTQYTVVIECDAEDGYFFGSNSERPDVKLNNKEVYLQWGTKTCECIYTFDATGIETTHTIKAVNITIDPPVAGKKFADTCIVSTPGVKVEKIEWLAAITDVTGQVAGERSVYQVRIYLKPEDNYEFGSVQTTVNGDTSEGGFNYTESYVHYTFPATGLDQTKIINSVNIKIAPPVAGQPFATTCEASVPGVVADCVTWHYKDANMGDAYGSAEYNTIYWVSVRLSPKTMEGYKFASGIKVTVNEQDITSLTEGNQYEIYVGYEFLITAPQPSDEGVKITDGNDSTYEPGSNESLTFRGSGELANFKYVKVDGTIVDDTKYELSSGSTIIKFKPEYLKTLSIGKHTIEMVWNVNRAEKSATGSFYIGKKSGEVVPGNTGTTQPANNTESKPRHVCSFEWVITLDPTTGADGLEEYKCTGCGVVQESHPIPASVAVVKDFYGKVKEAPEKGSITYDSGKLYTISDYILKKMAERNDVAVTVKFEYQNKKYQIIFPAGLDYSAVLNDEESMYGYFGAAAKLGLKVTGQ
;
A
#
# COMPACT_ATOMS: atom_id res chain seq x y z
N MET A 1 4.51 87.28 -51.11
CA MET A 1 3.20 87.86 -50.77
C MET A 1 2.17 86.84 -51.21
N GLU A 2 1.48 86.18 -50.28
CA GLU A 2 0.06 85.77 -50.43
C GLU A 2 -0.40 84.90 -49.24
N LYS A 3 -1.55 85.32 -48.69
CA LYS A 3 -2.34 84.70 -47.61
C LYS A 3 -3.06 83.45 -48.09
N LYS A 4 -3.20 82.44 -47.22
CA LYS A 4 -4.43 81.63 -47.00
C LYS A 4 -4.39 81.11 -45.55
N ILE A 5 -5.04 81.78 -44.59
CA ILE A 5 -6.43 81.59 -44.10
C ILE A 5 -6.76 80.11 -43.80
N TYR A 6 -6.77 79.80 -42.49
CA TYR A 6 -7.33 78.60 -41.88
C TYR A 6 -8.86 78.71 -41.83
N ILE A 7 -9.55 77.67 -42.29
CA ILE A 7 -10.97 77.42 -41.98
C ILE A 7 -11.08 75.93 -41.66
N HIS A 8 -11.17 75.60 -40.36
CA HIS A 8 -11.68 74.31 -39.89
C HIS A 8 -12.85 74.61 -38.96
N GLU A 9 -14.00 74.93 -39.55
CA GLU A 9 -15.31 74.87 -38.92
C GLU A 9 -16.26 74.22 -39.93
N LYS A 10 -17.10 73.31 -39.42
CA LYS A 10 -18.14 72.51 -40.11
C LYS A 10 -17.71 71.15 -40.66
N VAL A 11 -17.64 70.15 -39.78
CA VAL A 11 -18.12 68.79 -40.09
C VAL A 11 -18.66 68.11 -38.82
N ILE A 12 -19.75 68.63 -38.22
CA ILE A 12 -20.64 67.80 -37.37
C ILE A 12 -22.06 68.33 -37.55
N THR A 13 -22.77 67.80 -38.54
CA THR A 13 -24.22 67.96 -38.70
C THR A 13 -24.71 66.74 -39.47
N ILE A 14 -25.87 66.18 -39.05
CA ILE A 14 -26.59 64.97 -39.58
C ILE A 14 -26.20 63.72 -38.77
N VAL A 15 -27.05 63.03 -37.98
CA VAL A 15 -28.52 62.84 -37.99
C VAL A 15 -29.02 62.30 -36.62
N LEU A 16 -30.18 62.83 -36.18
CA LEU A 16 -31.38 62.20 -35.56
C LEU A 16 -31.23 60.88 -34.77
N SER A 17 -31.96 60.58 -33.70
CA SER A 17 -33.11 61.15 -32.98
C SER A 17 -33.45 60.17 -31.86
N PHE A 18 -33.81 60.64 -30.65
CA PHE A 18 -34.87 60.10 -29.77
C PHE A 18 -34.78 60.74 -28.37
N VAL A 19 -35.17 62.02 -28.23
CA VAL A 19 -35.69 62.55 -26.96
C VAL A 19 -36.78 63.57 -27.26
N MET A 20 -37.98 63.11 -27.57
CA MET A 20 -39.22 63.91 -27.44
C MET A 20 -40.44 62.98 -27.40
N ILE A 21 -40.56 62.17 -26.34
CA ILE A 21 -41.86 61.65 -25.86
C ILE A 21 -41.83 61.65 -24.33
N ALA A 22 -42.11 62.79 -23.73
CA ALA A 22 -42.65 62.95 -22.38
C ALA A 22 -43.12 64.41 -22.20
N GLY A 23 -43.99 64.84 -23.09
CA GLY A 23 -44.53 66.20 -23.09
C GLY A 23 -46.02 66.18 -23.41
N LEU A 24 -46.81 65.40 -22.67
CA LEU A 24 -48.27 65.54 -22.57
C LEU A 24 -48.79 64.59 -21.50
N LEU A 25 -49.58 65.17 -20.57
CA LEU A 25 -50.29 64.56 -19.43
C LEU A 25 -49.52 64.54 -18.10
N GLY A 26 -49.57 65.69 -17.43
CA GLY A 26 -49.19 65.88 -16.03
C GLY A 26 -49.48 67.32 -15.59
N GLY A 27 -50.76 67.69 -15.53
CA GLY A 27 -51.14 68.92 -14.84
C GLY A 27 -50.83 68.84 -13.34
N MET A 28 -50.57 70.00 -12.73
CA MET A 28 -50.44 70.28 -11.29
C MET A 28 -49.06 70.02 -10.67
N LYS A 29 -48.15 71.01 -10.71
CA LYS A 29 -48.04 72.13 -9.76
C LYS A 29 -46.73 72.87 -10.03
N LEU A 30 -46.84 74.14 -10.37
CA LEU A 30 -45.77 75.10 -10.19
C LEU A 30 -45.63 75.33 -8.67
N ASP A 31 -44.80 74.54 -7.98
CA ASP A 31 -44.30 74.95 -6.67
C ASP A 31 -43.10 75.86 -6.89
N ALA A 32 -43.39 77.16 -6.95
CA ALA A 32 -42.42 78.20 -6.69
C ALA A 32 -41.92 78.04 -5.26
N ARG A 33 -40.82 77.29 -5.09
CA ARG A 33 -39.96 77.35 -3.91
C ARG A 33 -38.52 77.44 -4.37
N ALA A 34 -38.17 78.63 -4.87
CA ALA A 34 -36.80 79.08 -5.01
C ALA A 34 -36.29 79.52 -3.62
N GLU A 35 -36.10 78.57 -2.70
CA GLU A 35 -35.38 78.81 -1.45
C GLU A 35 -34.45 77.62 -1.21
N GLY A 36 -33.15 77.84 -1.43
CA GLY A 36 -32.07 76.95 -0.98
C GLY A 36 -31.40 76.04 -2.02
N ARG A 37 -31.56 76.26 -3.34
CA ARG A 37 -30.80 75.50 -4.35
C ARG A 37 -29.52 76.22 -4.75
N THR A 38 -28.39 75.52 -4.69
CA THR A 38 -27.07 76.04 -5.05
C THR A 38 -26.71 75.63 -6.48
N MET A 39 -26.32 76.60 -7.29
CA MET A 39 -25.81 76.33 -8.63
C MET A 39 -24.39 75.76 -8.56
N ILE A 40 -24.11 74.77 -9.41
CA ILE A 40 -22.75 74.28 -9.64
C ILE A 40 -22.11 75.16 -10.72
N GLU A 41 -21.21 76.06 -10.32
CA GLU A 41 -20.59 77.06 -11.21
C GLU A 41 -19.38 76.51 -11.99
N SER A 42 -18.54 75.70 -11.34
CA SER A 42 -17.42 75.01 -11.97
C SER A 42 -17.41 73.54 -11.57
N ILE A 43 -16.62 72.69 -12.24
CA ILE A 43 -16.21 71.31 -11.84
C ILE A 43 -14.85 71.02 -12.46
N ASP A 44 -13.84 70.66 -11.65
CA ASP A 44 -12.61 70.07 -12.18
C ASP A 44 -12.62 68.57 -11.95
N ILE A 45 -12.64 67.81 -13.04
CA ILE A 45 -12.54 66.36 -13.06
C ILE A 45 -11.09 65.99 -13.35
N THR A 46 -10.53 65.04 -12.60
CA THR A 46 -9.18 64.51 -12.82
C THR A 46 -9.24 63.00 -12.99
N MET A 47 -8.55 62.49 -14.02
CA MET A 47 -8.40 61.06 -14.30
C MET A 47 -7.08 60.77 -15.03
N PRO A 48 -6.53 59.55 -14.95
CA PRO A 48 -5.38 59.15 -15.77
C PRO A 48 -5.66 59.27 -17.28
N GLU A 49 -4.64 59.57 -18.08
CA GLU A 49 -4.74 59.52 -19.55
C GLU A 49 -4.62 58.05 -20.03
N PRO A 50 -5.20 57.67 -21.19
CA PRO A 50 -5.09 56.30 -21.70
C PRO A 50 -3.65 55.99 -22.17
N VAL A 51 -3.13 54.83 -21.77
CA VAL A 51 -1.77 54.36 -22.13
C VAL A 51 -1.87 53.07 -22.95
N ALA A 52 -1.20 53.02 -24.11
CA ALA A 52 -1.23 51.85 -24.99
C ALA A 52 -0.77 50.58 -24.25
N GLY A 53 -1.56 49.50 -24.35
CA GLY A 53 -1.32 48.22 -23.67
C GLY A 53 -1.90 48.15 -22.26
N GLU A 54 -2.23 49.28 -21.63
CA GLU A 54 -2.85 49.32 -20.30
C GLU A 54 -4.39 49.35 -20.40
N SER A 55 -5.07 48.92 -19.33
CA SER A 55 -6.52 49.05 -19.22
C SER A 55 -6.96 50.52 -19.27
N LEU A 56 -8.00 50.82 -20.04
CA LEU A 56 -8.59 52.16 -20.05
C LEU A 56 -9.08 52.55 -18.65
N PRO A 57 -8.85 53.79 -18.19
CA PRO A 57 -9.22 54.21 -16.85
C PRO A 57 -10.70 54.03 -16.53
N ASP A 58 -11.03 53.57 -15.34
CA ASP A 58 -12.42 53.37 -14.91
C ASP A 58 -12.93 54.49 -13.99
N ILE A 59 -14.22 54.42 -13.65
CA ILE A 59 -14.90 55.41 -12.80
C ILE A 59 -14.27 55.54 -11.41
N THR A 60 -13.59 54.51 -10.88
CA THR A 60 -12.95 54.54 -9.56
C THR A 60 -11.69 55.40 -9.54
N GLN A 61 -11.11 55.65 -10.71
CA GLN A 61 -9.93 56.49 -10.90
C GLN A 61 -10.28 57.96 -11.20
N VAL A 62 -11.57 58.30 -11.26
CA VAL A 62 -12.06 59.66 -11.47
C VAL A 62 -12.21 60.37 -10.12
N THR A 63 -11.65 61.57 -10.03
CA THR A 63 -11.81 62.46 -8.87
C THR A 63 -12.39 63.80 -9.33
N GLN A 64 -13.10 64.50 -8.44
CA GLN A 64 -13.71 65.80 -8.73
C GLN A 64 -13.45 66.80 -7.60
N SER A 65 -13.32 68.08 -7.93
CA SER A 65 -12.89 69.13 -6.98
C SER A 65 -13.99 69.66 -6.04
N ILE A 66 -15.27 69.26 -6.17
CA ILE A 66 -16.40 70.01 -5.57
C ILE A 66 -17.45 69.09 -4.91
N SER A 67 -18.05 69.59 -3.83
CA SER A 67 -19.25 69.07 -3.15
C SER A 67 -20.55 69.48 -3.88
N GLY A 68 -21.49 68.55 -4.07
CA GLY A 68 -22.79 68.81 -4.70
C GLY A 68 -23.01 68.11 -6.06
N THR A 69 -22.04 67.35 -6.55
CA THR A 69 -22.14 66.53 -7.78
C THR A 69 -21.57 65.15 -7.53
N LYS A 70 -22.01 64.14 -8.28
CA LYS A 70 -21.45 62.79 -8.25
C LYS A 70 -21.26 62.27 -9.66
N VAL A 71 -20.12 61.62 -9.92
CA VAL A 71 -19.93 60.89 -11.17
C VAL A 71 -20.85 59.66 -11.17
N LYS A 72 -21.71 59.57 -12.16
CA LYS A 72 -22.71 58.51 -12.31
C LYS A 72 -22.22 57.40 -13.24
N SER A 73 -21.59 57.78 -14.36
CA SER A 73 -21.12 56.83 -15.35
C SER A 73 -19.87 57.36 -16.07
N LEU A 74 -19.08 56.43 -16.60
CA LEU A 74 -17.93 56.72 -17.45
C LEU A 74 -17.93 55.74 -18.61
N GLU A 75 -17.84 56.28 -19.82
CA GLU A 75 -17.81 55.49 -21.06
C GLU A 75 -16.64 55.88 -21.95
N TRP A 76 -16.00 54.89 -22.56
CA TRP A 76 -14.92 55.10 -23.51
C TRP A 76 -15.34 54.72 -24.92
N TYR A 77 -14.91 55.55 -25.88
CA TYR A 77 -15.11 55.35 -27.30
C TYR A 77 -13.77 55.44 -28.05
N GLU A 78 -13.57 54.56 -29.02
CA GLU A 78 -12.46 54.63 -29.95
C GLU A 78 -12.73 55.70 -31.03
N GLY A 79 -11.78 56.62 -31.21
CA GLY A 79 -11.93 57.78 -32.09
C GLY A 79 -12.72 58.93 -31.45
N LYS A 80 -13.29 59.79 -32.30
CA LYS A 80 -14.05 60.99 -31.89
C LYS A 80 -15.57 60.78 -31.86
N ASP A 81 -16.05 59.70 -32.46
CA ASP A 81 -17.48 59.42 -32.58
C ASP A 81 -18.00 58.72 -31.33
N VAL A 82 -18.84 59.43 -30.56
CA VAL A 82 -19.50 58.94 -29.34
C VAL A 82 -20.98 58.60 -29.56
N SER A 83 -21.41 58.54 -30.83
CA SER A 83 -22.77 58.15 -31.20
C SER A 83 -23.10 56.74 -30.71
N VAL A 84 -24.29 56.56 -30.15
CA VAL A 84 -24.81 55.24 -29.73
C VAL A 84 -24.92 54.25 -30.91
N THR A 85 -25.04 54.75 -32.14
CA THR A 85 -25.26 53.92 -33.35
C THR A 85 -24.00 53.65 -34.16
N THR A 86 -23.01 54.54 -34.10
CA THR A 86 -21.81 54.50 -34.97
C THR A 86 -20.50 54.57 -34.21
N GLY A 87 -20.51 54.99 -32.95
CA GLY A 87 -19.34 55.01 -32.07
C GLY A 87 -18.95 53.60 -31.61
N ILE A 88 -17.64 53.36 -31.52
CA ILE A 88 -17.09 52.09 -31.06
C ILE A 88 -16.84 52.17 -29.56
N LYS A 89 -17.77 51.66 -28.76
CA LYS A 89 -17.66 51.65 -27.29
C LYS A 89 -16.68 50.58 -26.82
N VAL A 90 -15.72 50.98 -25.97
CA VAL A 90 -14.58 50.17 -25.52
C VAL A 90 -14.37 50.22 -24.00
N THR A 91 -15.36 50.69 -23.24
CA THR A 91 -15.30 50.74 -21.76
C THR A 91 -14.88 49.38 -21.17
N GLY A 92 -13.86 49.38 -20.32
CA GLY A 92 -13.31 48.16 -19.69
C GLY A 92 -12.32 47.38 -20.56
N SER A 93 -11.97 47.88 -21.75
CA SER A 93 -10.94 47.29 -22.62
C SER A 93 -9.56 47.93 -22.39
N SER A 94 -8.51 47.27 -22.88
CA SER A 94 -7.18 47.87 -22.96
C SER A 94 -7.07 48.87 -24.11
N ALA A 95 -6.30 49.94 -23.90
CA ALA A 95 -6.04 50.94 -24.92
C ALA A 95 -5.08 50.38 -25.99
N LYS A 96 -5.46 50.51 -27.26
CA LYS A 96 -4.65 50.15 -28.43
C LYS A 96 -3.56 51.19 -28.65
N ALA A 97 -2.47 50.79 -29.31
CA ALA A 97 -1.43 51.71 -29.76
C ALA A 97 -1.91 52.67 -30.85
N ASN A 98 -1.32 53.87 -30.90
CA ASN A 98 -1.58 54.88 -31.94
C ASN A 98 -3.08 55.15 -32.17
N THR A 99 -3.88 55.09 -31.10
CA THR A 99 -5.34 55.15 -31.17
C THR A 99 -5.83 56.29 -30.31
N GLN A 100 -6.71 57.11 -30.88
CA GLN A 100 -7.36 58.20 -30.16
C GLN A 100 -8.57 57.68 -29.40
N TYR A 101 -8.78 58.16 -28.18
CA TYR A 101 -9.93 57.78 -27.35
C TYR A 101 -10.71 59.02 -26.91
N THR A 102 -12.04 58.88 -26.86
CA THR A 102 -12.95 59.87 -26.28
C THR A 102 -13.61 59.29 -25.05
N VAL A 103 -13.54 60.01 -23.93
CA VAL A 103 -14.25 59.68 -22.70
C VAL A 103 -15.52 60.51 -22.60
N VAL A 104 -16.60 59.88 -22.14
CA VAL A 104 -17.85 60.53 -21.77
C VAL A 104 -18.09 60.25 -20.29
N ILE A 105 -18.13 61.31 -19.48
CA ILE A 105 -18.36 61.23 -18.03
C ILE A 105 -19.70 61.89 -17.74
N GLU A 106 -20.64 61.14 -17.17
CA GLU A 106 -21.94 61.67 -16.74
C GLU A 106 -21.88 61.98 -15.25
N CYS A 107 -22.29 63.20 -14.89
CA CYS A 107 -22.38 63.68 -13.53
C CYS A 107 -23.83 64.03 -13.18
N ASP A 108 -24.27 63.62 -11.98
CA ASP A 108 -25.55 64.00 -11.40
C ASP A 108 -25.35 65.12 -10.36
N ALA A 109 -26.22 66.12 -10.38
CA ALA A 109 -26.31 67.09 -9.29
C ALA A 109 -26.97 66.45 -8.06
N GLU A 110 -26.34 66.59 -6.90
CA GLU A 110 -26.88 66.10 -5.62
C GLU A 110 -28.12 66.89 -5.18
N ASP A 111 -28.78 66.41 -4.12
CA ASP A 111 -29.96 67.08 -3.58
C ASP A 111 -29.63 68.50 -3.12
N GLY A 112 -30.43 69.46 -3.55
CA GLY A 112 -30.16 70.89 -3.33
C GLY A 112 -29.25 71.54 -4.37
N TYR A 113 -28.61 70.79 -5.27
CA TYR A 113 -27.75 71.34 -6.33
C TYR A 113 -28.39 71.26 -7.72
N PHE A 114 -27.92 72.08 -8.65
CA PHE A 114 -28.30 72.03 -10.07
C PHE A 114 -27.19 72.56 -10.97
N PHE A 115 -27.13 72.07 -12.20
CA PHE A 115 -26.34 72.67 -13.28
C PHE A 115 -27.20 73.75 -13.94
N GLY A 116 -26.63 74.92 -14.21
CA GLY A 116 -27.35 76.15 -14.61
C GLY A 116 -28.41 76.02 -15.72
N SER A 117 -29.33 76.97 -15.80
CA SER A 117 -30.42 76.94 -16.81
C SER A 117 -30.10 77.78 -18.04
N ASN A 118 -30.13 77.16 -19.24
CA ASN A 118 -30.21 77.70 -20.61
C ASN A 118 -29.27 78.86 -21.06
N SER A 119 -28.63 79.60 -20.16
CA SER A 119 -27.71 80.72 -20.44
C SER A 119 -26.50 80.76 -19.51
N GLU A 120 -26.58 80.10 -18.35
CA GLU A 120 -25.48 80.02 -17.36
C GLU A 120 -24.79 78.66 -17.49
N ARG A 121 -23.73 78.63 -18.30
CA ARG A 121 -22.95 77.42 -18.58
C ARG A 121 -22.00 77.13 -17.41
N PRO A 122 -22.02 75.91 -16.82
CA PRO A 122 -21.00 75.52 -15.83
C PRO A 122 -19.61 75.40 -16.47
N ASP A 123 -18.57 75.82 -15.75
CA ASP A 123 -17.17 75.66 -16.16
C ASP A 123 -16.65 74.28 -15.74
N VAL A 124 -16.79 73.29 -16.62
CA VAL A 124 -16.30 71.92 -16.38
C VAL A 124 -15.02 71.67 -17.15
N LYS A 125 -14.00 71.14 -16.48
CA LYS A 125 -12.69 70.79 -17.05
C LYS A 125 -12.33 69.36 -16.74
N LEU A 126 -11.61 68.71 -17.66
CA LEU A 126 -10.98 67.40 -17.44
C LEU A 126 -9.47 67.56 -17.49
N ASN A 127 -8.77 67.18 -16.41
CA ASN A 127 -7.33 67.38 -16.27
C ASN A 127 -6.90 68.83 -16.57
N ASN A 128 -7.70 69.80 -16.12
CA ASN A 128 -7.53 71.24 -16.35
C ASN A 128 -7.62 71.66 -17.84
N LYS A 129 -8.20 70.82 -18.70
CA LYS A 129 -8.46 71.10 -20.13
C LYS A 129 -9.95 71.32 -20.37
N GLU A 130 -10.27 72.18 -21.35
CA GLU A 130 -11.65 72.44 -21.76
C GLU A 130 -12.28 71.18 -22.37
N VAL A 131 -13.56 70.97 -22.09
CA VAL A 131 -14.33 69.81 -22.55
C VAL A 131 -15.56 70.24 -23.33
N TYR A 132 -16.07 69.35 -24.17
CA TYR A 132 -17.39 69.54 -24.74
C TYR A 132 -18.45 69.15 -23.70
N LEU A 133 -19.44 70.03 -23.49
CA LEU A 133 -20.43 69.89 -22.44
C LEU A 133 -21.84 69.80 -22.99
N GLN A 134 -22.59 68.81 -22.54
CA GLN A 134 -24.05 68.79 -22.61
C GLN A 134 -24.58 68.80 -21.19
N TRP A 135 -25.48 69.72 -20.84
CA TRP A 135 -26.01 69.78 -19.49
C TRP A 135 -27.52 70.02 -19.51
N GLY A 136 -28.20 69.35 -18.59
CA GLY A 136 -29.56 69.68 -18.18
C GLY A 136 -29.53 70.34 -16.80
N THR A 137 -30.69 70.46 -16.17
CA THR A 137 -30.77 71.03 -14.80
C THR A 137 -30.20 70.11 -13.73
N LYS A 138 -30.12 68.80 -13.99
CA LYS A 138 -29.72 67.78 -13.01
C LYS A 138 -28.60 66.86 -13.46
N THR A 139 -28.29 66.84 -14.74
CA THR A 139 -27.24 66.00 -15.32
C THR A 139 -26.28 66.85 -16.13
N CYS A 140 -25.01 66.45 -16.18
CA CYS A 140 -23.97 67.06 -16.97
C CYS A 140 -23.12 65.96 -17.60
N GLU A 141 -22.95 65.98 -18.92
CA GLU A 141 -22.06 65.09 -19.68
C GLU A 141 -20.82 65.87 -20.11
N CYS A 142 -19.68 65.44 -19.61
CA CYS A 142 -18.36 65.93 -19.97
C CYS A 142 -17.75 64.99 -21.02
N ILE A 143 -17.52 65.52 -22.22
CA ILE A 143 -16.95 64.77 -23.35
C ILE A 143 -15.58 65.33 -23.68
N TYR A 144 -14.55 64.48 -23.63
CA TYR A 144 -13.18 64.88 -23.92
C TYR A 144 -12.44 63.83 -24.75
N THR A 145 -11.75 64.29 -25.79
CA THR A 145 -10.93 63.44 -26.67
C THR A 145 -9.46 63.62 -26.33
N PHE A 146 -8.79 62.53 -25.97
CA PHE A 146 -7.34 62.51 -25.73
C PHE A 146 -6.56 62.48 -27.06
N ASP A 147 -5.29 62.86 -27.03
CA ASP A 147 -4.39 62.59 -28.15
C ASP A 147 -4.24 61.08 -28.38
N ALA A 148 -3.77 60.69 -29.57
CA ALA A 148 -3.53 59.29 -29.86
C ALA A 148 -2.51 58.70 -28.86
N THR A 149 -2.81 57.53 -28.33
CA THR A 149 -1.90 56.78 -27.46
C THR A 149 -0.55 56.53 -28.15
N GLY A 150 0.51 56.35 -27.35
CA GLY A 150 1.83 56.00 -27.87
C GLY A 150 1.87 54.67 -28.63
N ILE A 151 3.04 54.31 -29.15
CA ILE A 151 3.31 52.95 -29.66
C ILE A 151 3.26 51.95 -28.50
N GLU A 152 2.77 50.72 -28.73
CA GLU A 152 2.89 49.63 -27.76
C GLU A 152 4.36 49.45 -27.40
N THR A 153 4.73 49.68 -26.14
CA THR A 153 6.09 49.43 -25.69
C THR A 153 6.19 47.98 -25.27
N THR A 154 6.92 47.17 -26.02
CA THR A 154 7.29 45.82 -25.58
C THR A 154 8.03 45.92 -24.24
N HIS A 155 7.51 45.25 -23.22
CA HIS A 155 8.12 45.20 -21.90
C HIS A 155 9.26 44.17 -21.90
N THR A 156 10.49 44.63 -21.68
CA THR A 156 11.65 43.75 -21.58
C THR A 156 11.75 43.11 -20.20
N ILE A 157 11.65 41.78 -20.14
CA ILE A 157 11.88 40.97 -18.94
C ILE A 157 13.38 40.89 -18.68
N LYS A 158 13.82 41.38 -17.53
CA LYS A 158 15.23 41.39 -17.11
C LYS A 158 15.54 40.42 -15.98
N ALA A 159 14.52 39.87 -15.32
CA ALA A 159 14.70 38.90 -14.25
C ALA A 159 13.53 37.93 -14.17
N VAL A 160 13.82 36.64 -13.97
CA VAL A 160 12.85 35.58 -13.77
C VAL A 160 13.06 34.95 -12.40
N ASN A 161 12.03 35.02 -11.54
CA ASN A 161 12.04 34.44 -10.20
C ASN A 161 11.09 33.25 -10.13
N ILE A 162 11.62 32.08 -9.79
CA ILE A 162 10.91 30.81 -9.76
C ILE A 162 10.98 30.19 -8.36
N THR A 163 9.88 29.62 -7.91
CA THR A 163 9.82 28.74 -6.74
C THR A 163 9.32 27.36 -7.16
N ILE A 164 10.08 26.32 -6.86
CA ILE A 164 9.76 24.93 -7.19
C ILE A 164 10.22 24.01 -6.07
N ASP A 165 9.44 22.96 -5.77
CA ASP A 165 9.83 22.00 -4.73
C ASP A 165 11.14 21.28 -5.12
N PRO A 166 12.14 21.25 -4.22
CA PRO A 166 13.40 20.56 -4.49
C PRO A 166 13.20 19.04 -4.56
N PRO A 167 14.08 18.31 -5.26
CA PRO A 167 14.01 16.86 -5.32
C PRO A 167 14.27 16.26 -3.93
N VAL A 168 13.44 15.31 -3.51
CA VAL A 168 13.58 14.58 -2.24
C VAL A 168 13.60 13.09 -2.56
N ALA A 169 14.60 12.37 -2.06
CA ALA A 169 14.74 10.93 -2.30
C ALA A 169 13.44 10.18 -1.96
N GLY A 170 13.05 9.24 -2.83
CA GLY A 170 11.81 8.47 -2.71
C GLY A 170 10.53 9.24 -3.10
N LYS A 171 10.59 10.55 -3.33
CA LYS A 171 9.45 11.36 -3.80
C LYS A 171 9.53 11.61 -5.30
N LYS A 172 8.35 11.79 -5.92
CA LYS A 172 8.26 12.23 -7.31
C LYS A 172 8.79 13.65 -7.47
N PHE A 173 9.40 13.92 -8.63
CA PHE A 173 9.81 15.27 -8.99
C PHE A 173 8.60 16.21 -9.13
N ALA A 174 8.80 17.48 -8.84
CA ALA A 174 7.78 18.50 -8.98
C ALA A 174 7.36 18.66 -10.45
N ASP A 175 6.06 18.63 -10.71
CA ASP A 175 5.45 18.82 -12.04
C ASP A 175 4.92 20.25 -12.25
N THR A 176 4.96 21.08 -11.20
CA THR A 176 4.48 22.46 -11.20
C THR A 176 5.48 23.36 -10.46
N CYS A 177 5.49 24.65 -10.82
CA CYS A 177 6.27 25.68 -10.15
C CYS A 177 5.52 27.02 -10.15
N ILE A 178 5.95 27.94 -9.29
CA ILE A 178 5.42 29.31 -9.22
C ILE A 178 6.43 30.25 -9.90
N VAL A 179 5.95 31.06 -10.85
CA VAL A 179 6.73 32.15 -11.45
C VAL A 179 6.14 33.48 -10.97
N SER A 180 6.94 34.25 -10.23
CA SER A 180 6.49 35.52 -9.65
C SER A 180 6.81 36.73 -10.55
N THR A 181 7.46 36.51 -11.70
CA THR A 181 7.79 37.56 -12.66
C THR A 181 6.58 37.86 -13.56
N PRO A 182 6.10 39.11 -13.62
CA PRO A 182 5.03 39.52 -14.53
C PRO A 182 5.40 39.28 -16.00
N GLY A 183 4.43 38.85 -16.80
CA GLY A 183 4.61 38.65 -18.24
C GLY A 183 5.32 37.35 -18.63
N VAL A 184 5.43 36.37 -17.73
CA VAL A 184 6.09 35.08 -17.98
C VAL A 184 5.14 33.92 -17.72
N LYS A 185 4.99 33.02 -18.70
CA LYS A 185 4.22 31.76 -18.60
C LYS A 185 5.14 30.54 -18.63
N VAL A 186 4.78 29.51 -17.87
CA VAL A 186 5.46 28.20 -17.90
C VAL A 186 4.80 27.31 -18.96
N GLU A 187 5.61 26.73 -19.84
CA GLU A 187 5.13 25.79 -20.87
C GLU A 187 5.30 24.33 -20.45
N LYS A 188 6.46 23.98 -19.87
CA LYS A 188 6.76 22.63 -19.37
C LYS A 188 7.91 22.64 -18.37
N ILE A 189 7.98 21.58 -17.55
CA ILE A 189 9.06 21.31 -16.60
C ILE A 189 9.67 19.95 -16.94
N GLU A 190 10.99 19.90 -17.05
CA GLU A 190 11.76 18.68 -17.30
C GLU A 190 12.81 18.49 -16.20
N TRP A 191 12.97 17.26 -15.74
CA TRP A 191 13.97 16.87 -14.75
C TRP A 191 15.03 15.95 -15.38
N LEU A 192 16.29 16.22 -15.09
CA LEU A 192 17.43 15.53 -15.66
C LEU A 192 18.32 14.95 -14.57
N ALA A 193 18.65 13.67 -14.72
CA ALA A 193 19.76 13.02 -14.05
C ALA A 193 20.95 13.03 -15.01
N ALA A 194 21.89 13.96 -14.82
CA ALA A 194 22.92 14.31 -15.79
C ALA A 194 22.32 14.71 -17.16
N ILE A 195 22.24 13.77 -18.11
CA ILE A 195 21.68 13.99 -19.46
C ILE A 195 20.39 13.20 -19.72
N THR A 196 19.95 12.39 -18.76
CA THR A 196 18.79 11.49 -18.92
C THR A 196 17.54 12.17 -18.37
N ASP A 197 16.48 12.22 -19.17
CA ASP A 197 15.16 12.67 -18.73
C ASP A 197 14.55 11.70 -17.71
N VAL A 198 14.30 12.22 -16.52
CA VAL A 198 13.70 11.51 -15.39
C VAL A 198 12.38 12.16 -14.94
N THR A 199 11.76 12.98 -15.80
CA THR A 199 10.50 13.66 -15.52
C THR A 199 9.40 12.68 -15.13
N GLY A 200 8.67 12.99 -14.05
CA GLY A 200 7.61 12.13 -13.50
C GLY A 200 8.09 10.89 -12.73
N GLN A 201 9.39 10.62 -12.69
CA GLN A 201 9.98 9.55 -11.90
C GLN A 201 10.17 9.97 -10.43
N VAL A 202 10.63 9.03 -9.60
CA VAL A 202 11.04 9.29 -8.21
C VAL A 202 12.51 9.65 -8.15
N ALA A 203 12.88 10.59 -7.29
CA ALA A 203 14.28 10.93 -7.07
C ALA A 203 14.98 9.79 -6.31
N GLY A 204 16.15 9.40 -6.83
CA GLY A 204 17.07 8.48 -6.19
C GLY A 204 17.82 9.14 -5.04
N GLU A 205 18.49 8.33 -4.23
CA GLU A 205 19.29 8.78 -3.10
C GLU A 205 20.65 9.34 -3.55
N ARG A 206 21.19 10.31 -2.81
CA ARG A 206 22.54 10.89 -3.03
C ARG A 206 22.78 11.33 -4.47
N SER A 207 21.72 11.74 -5.15
CA SER A 207 21.70 11.99 -6.59
C SER A 207 21.47 13.47 -6.84
N VAL A 208 22.22 14.01 -7.79
CA VAL A 208 22.11 15.41 -8.23
C VAL A 208 21.17 15.46 -9.43
N TYR A 209 20.26 16.43 -9.41
CA TYR A 209 19.28 16.62 -10.46
C TYR A 209 19.28 18.06 -10.96
N GLN A 210 19.13 18.22 -12.27
CA GLN A 210 18.90 19.51 -12.89
C GLN A 210 17.42 19.61 -13.28
N VAL A 211 16.79 20.74 -12.99
CA VAL A 211 15.48 21.09 -13.54
C VAL A 211 15.66 22.01 -14.74
N ARG A 212 14.82 21.86 -15.76
CA ARG A 212 14.64 22.80 -16.87
C ARG A 212 13.19 23.25 -16.93
N ILE A 213 12.95 24.54 -16.86
CA ILE A 213 11.61 25.14 -16.83
C ILE A 213 11.49 26.01 -18.07
N TYR A 214 10.69 25.58 -19.03
CA TYR A 214 10.51 26.25 -20.31
C TYR A 214 9.46 27.34 -20.17
N LEU A 215 9.80 28.51 -20.70
CA LEU A 215 9.08 29.74 -20.47
C LEU A 215 8.73 30.41 -21.78
N LYS A 216 7.59 31.09 -21.79
CA LYS A 216 7.13 31.92 -22.89
C LYS A 216 6.71 33.29 -22.36
N PRO A 217 7.09 34.40 -23.00
CA PRO A 217 6.59 35.71 -22.61
C PRO A 217 5.10 35.83 -22.95
N GLU A 218 4.38 36.60 -22.14
CA GLU A 218 3.01 37.02 -22.47
C GLU A 218 3.02 38.05 -23.61
N ASP A 219 1.83 38.36 -24.13
CA ASP A 219 1.68 39.37 -25.18
C ASP A 219 2.27 40.70 -24.70
N ASN A 220 3.01 41.38 -25.58
CA ASN A 220 3.75 42.62 -25.30
C ASN A 220 4.92 42.49 -24.31
N TYR A 221 5.38 41.27 -23.98
CA TYR A 221 6.64 41.03 -23.28
C TYR A 221 7.69 40.38 -24.17
N GLU A 222 8.97 40.64 -23.88
CA GLU A 222 10.09 39.94 -24.50
C GLU A 222 11.20 39.65 -23.47
N PHE A 223 11.93 38.56 -23.65
CA PHE A 223 13.11 38.28 -22.83
C PHE A 223 14.28 39.18 -23.27
N GLY A 224 14.77 40.03 -22.36
CA GLY A 224 15.99 40.80 -22.55
C GLY A 224 17.21 40.06 -22.03
N SER A 225 18.12 40.76 -21.34
CA SER A 225 19.17 40.10 -20.55
C SER A 225 18.58 39.64 -19.22
N VAL A 226 18.22 38.35 -19.14
CA VAL A 226 17.49 37.76 -18.02
C VAL A 226 18.44 37.26 -16.93
N GLN A 227 18.25 37.75 -15.71
CA GLN A 227 18.78 37.14 -14.49
C GLN A 227 17.80 36.11 -13.94
N THR A 228 18.29 34.96 -13.47
CA THR A 228 17.42 33.87 -12.99
C THR A 228 17.65 33.58 -11.53
N THR A 229 16.57 33.48 -10.78
CA THR A 229 16.58 33.06 -9.38
C THR A 229 15.65 31.87 -9.22
N VAL A 230 16.15 30.76 -8.67
CA VAL A 230 15.34 29.57 -8.32
C VAL A 230 15.43 29.35 -6.82
N ASN A 231 14.29 29.33 -6.13
CA ASN A 231 14.22 29.20 -4.67
C ASN A 231 15.09 30.20 -3.89
N GLY A 232 15.25 31.41 -4.44
CA GLY A 232 16.09 32.45 -3.84
C GLY A 232 17.58 32.33 -4.14
N ASP A 233 18.00 31.32 -4.91
CA ASP A 233 19.39 31.10 -5.31
C ASP A 233 19.63 31.45 -6.78
N THR A 234 20.80 32.04 -7.05
CA THR A 234 21.27 32.48 -8.38
C THR A 234 22.57 31.80 -8.81
N SER A 235 23.16 30.94 -7.96
CA SER A 235 24.52 30.43 -8.16
C SER A 235 24.62 29.21 -9.09
N GLU A 236 23.65 28.30 -9.05
CA GLU A 236 23.71 26.99 -9.73
C GLU A 236 22.75 26.87 -10.95
N GLY A 237 22.47 28.00 -11.61
CA GLY A 237 21.52 28.04 -12.73
C GLY A 237 21.69 29.22 -13.70
N GLY A 238 20.88 29.22 -14.76
CA GLY A 238 20.89 30.27 -15.78
C GLY A 238 19.75 30.20 -16.79
N PHE A 239 19.64 31.22 -17.64
CA PHE A 239 18.66 31.29 -18.74
C PHE A 239 19.26 30.82 -20.06
N ASN A 240 18.59 29.90 -20.75
CA ASN A 240 18.90 29.51 -22.12
C ASN A 240 18.01 30.29 -23.09
N TYR A 241 18.60 31.16 -23.91
CA TYR A 241 17.89 31.99 -24.88
C TYR A 241 17.42 31.25 -26.13
N THR A 242 18.09 30.15 -26.50
CA THR A 242 17.77 29.39 -27.72
C THR A 242 16.47 28.62 -27.55
N GLU A 243 16.30 27.98 -26.39
CA GLU A 243 15.13 27.16 -26.08
C GLU A 243 14.20 27.80 -25.04
N SER A 244 14.53 29.03 -24.60
CA SER A 244 13.76 29.82 -23.63
C SER A 244 13.42 29.07 -22.35
N TYR A 245 14.42 28.51 -21.67
CA TYR A 245 14.22 27.84 -20.37
C TYR A 245 15.19 28.32 -19.30
N VAL A 246 14.75 28.25 -18.04
CA VAL A 246 15.62 28.36 -16.87
C VAL A 246 16.10 26.97 -16.50
N HIS A 247 17.41 26.79 -16.29
CA HIS A 247 17.92 25.58 -15.65
C HIS A 247 18.52 25.89 -14.29
N TYR A 248 18.40 24.92 -13.39
CA TYR A 248 19.01 25.00 -12.07
C TYR A 248 19.36 23.59 -11.58
N THR A 249 20.55 23.45 -10.99
CA THR A 249 21.03 22.18 -10.46
C THR A 249 20.88 22.16 -8.94
N PHE A 250 20.10 21.21 -8.44
CA PHE A 250 19.91 21.05 -7.00
C PHE A 250 21.10 20.33 -6.36
N PRO A 251 21.39 20.60 -5.08
CA PRO A 251 22.27 19.75 -4.29
C PRO A 251 21.82 18.28 -4.30
N ALA A 252 22.75 17.37 -4.03
CA ALA A 252 22.45 15.95 -3.97
C ALA A 252 21.32 15.65 -2.97
N THR A 253 20.37 14.81 -3.36
CA THR A 253 19.28 14.36 -2.51
C THR A 253 19.81 13.67 -1.25
N GLY A 254 19.07 13.79 -0.15
CA GLY A 254 19.32 13.02 1.07
C GLY A 254 19.09 11.52 0.88
N LEU A 255 19.27 10.75 1.95
CA LEU A 255 18.81 9.36 2.01
C LEU A 255 17.28 9.34 2.14
N ASP A 256 16.64 8.29 1.62
CA ASP A 256 15.21 8.04 1.91
C ASP A 256 15.03 7.88 3.43
N GLN A 257 13.87 8.26 3.96
CA GLN A 257 13.60 8.24 5.40
C GLN A 257 13.91 6.84 5.96
N THR A 258 14.69 6.78 7.05
CA THR A 258 15.06 5.53 7.73
C THR A 258 13.86 4.59 7.86
N LYS A 259 13.87 3.47 7.13
CA LYS A 259 12.83 2.44 7.22
C LYS A 259 12.89 1.79 8.58
N ILE A 260 11.86 2.03 9.38
CA ILE A 260 11.72 1.44 10.71
C ILE A 260 11.18 0.01 10.55
N ILE A 261 11.93 -0.97 11.01
CA ILE A 261 11.54 -2.38 11.03
C ILE A 261 10.80 -2.64 12.34
N ASN A 262 9.49 -2.89 12.25
CA ASN A 262 8.62 -3.08 13.42
C ASN A 262 8.49 -4.55 13.83
N SER A 263 8.68 -5.48 12.90
CA SER A 263 8.60 -6.91 13.16
C SER A 263 9.54 -7.72 12.27
N VAL A 264 10.03 -8.85 12.77
CA VAL A 264 10.83 -9.82 12.00
C VAL A 264 10.47 -11.24 12.46
N ASN A 265 10.21 -12.15 11.53
CA ASN A 265 10.15 -13.59 11.81
C ASN A 265 11.43 -14.26 11.29
N ILE A 266 12.05 -15.08 12.13
CA ILE A 266 13.22 -15.88 11.78
C ILE A 266 12.76 -17.31 11.51
N LYS A 267 13.04 -17.83 10.32
CA LYS A 267 12.82 -19.24 9.97
C LYS A 267 14.13 -20.02 10.14
N ILE A 268 14.11 -21.01 11.03
CA ILE A 268 15.26 -21.88 11.30
C ILE A 268 14.78 -23.30 11.60
N ALA A 269 15.49 -24.31 11.10
CA ALA A 269 15.12 -25.70 11.35
C ALA A 269 15.30 -26.06 12.84
N PRO A 270 14.33 -26.75 13.47
CA PRO A 270 14.43 -27.18 14.86
C PRO A 270 15.52 -28.26 15.03
N PRO A 271 16.07 -28.44 16.24
CA PRO A 271 17.04 -29.49 16.50
C PRO A 271 16.35 -30.86 16.43
N VAL A 272 16.88 -31.75 15.60
CA VAL A 272 16.40 -33.14 15.47
C VAL A 272 17.45 -34.06 16.06
N ALA A 273 17.06 -34.91 17.01
CA ALA A 273 18.00 -35.82 17.67
C ALA A 273 18.80 -36.65 16.66
N GLY A 274 20.12 -36.69 16.85
CA GLY A 274 21.06 -37.37 15.96
C GLY A 274 21.42 -36.61 14.67
N GLN A 275 20.76 -35.50 14.35
CA GLN A 275 21.04 -34.66 13.17
C GLN A 275 21.92 -33.47 13.52
N PRO A 276 22.71 -32.95 12.56
CA PRO A 276 23.48 -31.73 12.76
C PRO A 276 22.56 -30.52 13.01
N PHE A 277 23.03 -29.58 13.83
CA PHE A 277 22.32 -28.32 14.06
C PHE A 277 22.25 -27.47 12.79
N ALA A 278 21.18 -26.68 12.66
CA ALA A 278 21.05 -25.72 11.58
C ALA A 278 22.12 -24.62 11.72
N THR A 279 22.84 -24.34 10.63
CA THR A 279 23.89 -23.29 10.59
C THR A 279 23.44 -22.02 9.88
N THR A 280 22.25 -22.04 9.26
CA THR A 280 21.67 -20.92 8.53
C THR A 280 20.22 -20.73 8.92
N CYS A 281 19.72 -19.51 8.73
CA CYS A 281 18.32 -19.13 8.94
C CYS A 281 17.94 -18.00 7.98
N GLU A 282 16.65 -17.72 7.88
CA GLU A 282 16.11 -16.67 7.00
C GLU A 282 15.26 -15.68 7.80
N ALA A 283 15.45 -14.38 7.56
CA ALA A 283 14.56 -13.35 8.06
C ALA A 283 13.42 -13.08 7.08
N SER A 284 12.21 -12.86 7.58
CA SER A 284 11.03 -12.56 6.76
C SER A 284 11.06 -11.19 6.07
N VAL A 285 11.91 -10.27 6.54
CA VAL A 285 11.96 -8.88 6.06
C VAL A 285 13.07 -8.70 5.02
N PRO A 286 12.75 -8.28 3.79
CA PRO A 286 13.75 -7.92 2.80
C PRO A 286 14.64 -6.78 3.30
N GLY A 287 15.96 -7.03 3.42
CA GLY A 287 16.93 -6.07 3.93
C GLY A 287 17.39 -6.33 5.37
N VAL A 288 16.85 -7.33 6.05
CA VAL A 288 17.39 -7.85 7.32
C VAL A 288 18.23 -9.10 7.05
N VAL A 289 19.43 -9.13 7.62
CA VAL A 289 20.33 -10.28 7.63
C VAL A 289 20.16 -10.99 8.96
N ALA A 290 19.89 -12.30 8.90
CA ALA A 290 19.93 -13.19 10.04
C ALA A 290 21.16 -14.09 9.94
N ASP A 291 22.09 -13.94 10.88
CA ASP A 291 23.38 -14.64 10.86
C ASP A 291 23.87 -14.97 12.28
N CYS A 292 25.12 -15.44 12.39
CA CYS A 292 25.73 -15.83 13.66
C CYS A 292 24.89 -16.82 14.48
N VAL A 293 24.30 -17.82 13.80
CA VAL A 293 23.51 -18.87 14.45
C VAL A 293 24.39 -19.69 15.39
N THR A 294 24.11 -19.63 16.68
CA THR A 294 24.81 -20.40 17.71
C THR A 294 23.81 -21.19 18.55
N TRP A 295 24.12 -22.46 18.80
CA TRP A 295 23.28 -23.36 19.58
C TRP A 295 23.88 -23.57 20.96
N HIS A 296 23.03 -23.73 21.95
CA HIS A 296 23.41 -23.81 23.35
C HIS A 296 22.55 -24.83 24.07
N TYR A 297 23.16 -25.53 25.03
CA TYR A 297 22.39 -26.34 25.97
C TYR A 297 21.54 -25.43 26.86
N LYS A 298 20.36 -25.91 27.28
CA LYS A 298 19.56 -25.19 28.28
C LYS A 298 20.30 -24.99 29.60
N ASP A 299 21.13 -25.97 29.98
CA ASP A 299 22.05 -25.81 31.11
C ASP A 299 23.23 -24.93 30.66
N ALA A 300 23.25 -23.68 31.13
CA ALA A 300 24.29 -22.72 30.81
C ALA A 300 25.71 -23.18 31.21
N ASN A 301 25.84 -24.16 32.12
CA ASN A 301 27.14 -24.71 32.50
C ASN A 301 27.75 -25.65 31.45
N MET A 302 26.94 -26.15 30.51
CA MET A 302 27.40 -27.02 29.42
C MET A 302 27.93 -26.22 28.21
N GLY A 303 27.65 -24.91 28.15
CA GLY A 303 28.12 -24.02 27.09
C GLY A 303 27.43 -24.25 25.74
N ASP A 304 28.16 -23.90 24.67
CA ASP A 304 27.70 -24.01 23.30
C ASP A 304 27.59 -25.48 22.86
N ALA A 305 26.55 -25.80 22.09
CA ALA A 305 26.32 -27.09 21.48
C ALA A 305 26.86 -27.14 20.03
N TYR A 306 27.65 -28.16 19.73
CA TYR A 306 28.28 -28.34 18.42
C TYR A 306 27.99 -29.73 17.84
N GLY A 307 28.06 -29.85 16.51
CA GLY A 307 27.86 -31.12 15.83
C GLY A 307 26.38 -31.47 15.71
N SER A 308 25.93 -32.50 16.43
CA SER A 308 24.56 -33.04 16.34
C SER A 308 23.78 -32.86 17.63
N ALA A 309 22.46 -32.68 17.51
CA ALA A 309 21.57 -32.63 18.65
C ALA A 309 21.51 -33.99 19.36
N GLU A 310 21.58 -33.99 20.68
CA GLU A 310 21.44 -35.16 21.53
C GLU A 310 19.96 -35.51 21.72
N TYR A 311 19.70 -36.71 22.24
CA TYR A 311 18.37 -37.17 22.62
C TYR A 311 17.99 -36.68 24.01
N ASN A 312 16.70 -36.49 24.28
CA ASN A 312 16.18 -36.01 25.57
C ASN A 312 16.78 -34.66 26.02
N THR A 313 17.19 -33.80 25.10
CA THR A 313 17.92 -32.56 25.42
C THR A 313 17.14 -31.34 24.95
N ILE A 314 17.11 -30.29 25.78
CA ILE A 314 16.55 -28.99 25.41
C ILE A 314 17.68 -28.07 24.97
N TYR A 315 17.48 -27.40 23.84
CA TYR A 315 18.42 -26.45 23.27
C TYR A 315 17.78 -25.08 23.12
N TRP A 316 18.59 -24.04 23.22
CA TRP A 316 18.20 -22.71 22.75
C TRP A 316 19.17 -22.25 21.67
N VAL A 317 18.66 -21.45 20.74
CA VAL A 317 19.42 -20.85 19.65
C VAL A 317 19.55 -19.35 19.87
N SER A 318 20.72 -18.81 19.57
CA SER A 318 20.97 -17.38 19.47
C SER A 318 21.21 -17.02 18.00
N VAL A 319 20.49 -16.02 17.51
CA VAL A 319 20.61 -15.50 16.14
C VAL A 319 20.83 -14.00 16.21
N ARG A 320 21.80 -13.50 15.45
CA ARG A 320 22.01 -12.06 15.28
C ARG A 320 21.18 -11.56 14.11
N LEU A 321 20.47 -10.46 14.34
CA LEU A 321 19.82 -9.69 13.29
C LEU A 321 20.54 -8.37 13.09
N SER A 322 20.86 -8.07 11.83
CA SER A 322 21.45 -6.80 11.42
C SER A 322 20.84 -6.32 10.09
N PRO A 323 20.76 -5.01 9.84
CA PRO A 323 20.44 -4.50 8.52
C PRO A 323 21.49 -4.91 7.48
N LYS A 324 21.05 -5.28 6.28
CA LYS A 324 21.95 -5.58 5.15
C LYS A 324 22.79 -4.37 4.73
N THR A 325 22.27 -3.16 4.93
CA THR A 325 22.99 -1.90 4.78
C THR A 325 22.87 -1.11 6.09
N MET A 326 24.00 -0.64 6.63
CA MET A 326 24.03 0.15 7.87
C MET A 326 23.36 1.52 7.72
N GLU A 327 23.09 1.95 6.49
CA GLU A 327 22.40 3.19 6.14
C GLU A 327 20.98 2.86 5.65
N GLY A 328 19.97 3.46 6.27
CA GLY A 328 18.57 3.43 5.80
C GLY A 328 17.60 2.50 6.55
N TYR A 329 18.06 1.62 7.44
CA TYR A 329 17.19 0.72 8.21
C TYR A 329 17.48 0.82 9.72
N LYS A 330 16.43 0.84 10.53
CA LYS A 330 16.53 0.85 12.00
C LYS A 330 15.45 -0.05 12.61
N PHE A 331 15.81 -0.88 13.57
CA PHE A 331 14.82 -1.63 14.35
C PHE A 331 14.02 -0.67 15.26
N ALA A 332 12.70 -0.85 15.32
CA ALA A 332 11.84 -0.07 16.20
C ALA A 332 12.19 -0.31 17.68
N SER A 333 12.01 0.71 18.52
CA SER A 333 12.01 0.52 19.97
C SER A 333 10.79 -0.32 20.33
N GLY A 334 11.02 -1.55 20.83
CA GLY A 334 9.95 -2.54 21.05
C GLY A 334 9.60 -3.39 19.83
N ILE A 335 10.55 -3.60 18.92
CA ILE A 335 10.40 -4.53 17.79
C ILE A 335 9.81 -5.88 18.21
N LYS A 336 8.85 -6.39 17.43
CA LYS A 336 8.29 -7.74 17.61
C LYS A 336 9.11 -8.75 16.83
N VAL A 337 9.82 -9.65 17.51
CA VAL A 337 10.58 -10.72 16.86
C VAL A 337 9.97 -12.07 17.21
N THR A 338 9.83 -12.94 16.21
CA THR A 338 9.39 -14.34 16.38
C THR A 338 10.40 -15.30 15.75
N VAL A 339 10.44 -16.53 16.25
CA VAL A 339 11.20 -17.64 15.64
C VAL A 339 10.20 -18.72 15.27
N ASN A 340 10.15 -19.10 13.99
CA ASN A 340 9.16 -20.04 13.45
C ASN A 340 7.71 -19.70 13.85
N GLU A 341 7.38 -18.41 13.79
CA GLU A 341 6.06 -17.84 14.17
C GLU A 341 5.72 -17.98 15.66
N GLN A 342 6.68 -18.33 16.51
CA GLN A 342 6.52 -18.38 17.97
C GLN A 342 7.27 -17.25 18.68
N ASP A 343 6.79 -16.90 19.86
CA ASP A 343 7.40 -15.87 20.69
C ASP A 343 8.81 -16.29 21.13
N ILE A 344 9.72 -15.32 21.08
CA ILE A 344 11.12 -15.48 21.47
C ILE A 344 11.26 -15.62 23.00
N THR A 345 12.35 -16.24 23.44
CA THR A 345 12.66 -16.35 24.88
C THR A 345 13.46 -15.17 25.40
N SER A 346 14.31 -14.57 24.56
CA SER A 346 15.06 -13.38 24.93
C SER A 346 15.38 -12.49 23.72
N LEU A 347 15.48 -11.19 23.99
CA LEU A 347 15.94 -10.18 23.05
C LEU A 347 16.98 -9.32 23.75
N THR A 348 18.18 -9.25 23.19
CA THR A 348 19.27 -8.41 23.70
C THR A 348 19.69 -7.41 22.64
N GLU A 349 19.69 -6.13 22.98
CA GLU A 349 20.23 -5.09 22.10
C GLU A 349 21.78 -5.18 22.07
N GLY A 350 22.34 -5.21 20.87
CA GLY A 350 23.79 -5.19 20.66
C GLY A 350 24.31 -3.76 20.51
N ASN A 351 25.19 -3.55 19.52
CA ASN A 351 25.58 -2.20 19.10
C ASN A 351 24.39 -1.50 18.40
N GLN A 352 24.55 -0.21 18.04
CA GLN A 352 23.48 0.71 17.59
C GLN A 352 22.52 0.19 16.48
N TYR A 353 22.84 -0.91 15.79
CA TYR A 353 22.06 -1.48 14.68
C TYR A 353 21.82 -3.00 14.78
N GLU A 354 22.25 -3.67 15.84
CA GLU A 354 22.19 -5.14 15.94
C GLU A 354 21.33 -5.56 17.12
N ILE A 355 20.57 -6.64 16.95
CA ILE A 355 19.84 -7.30 18.03
C ILE A 355 20.15 -8.80 18.02
N TYR A 356 20.21 -9.39 19.21
CA TYR A 356 20.42 -10.82 19.41
C TYR A 356 19.13 -11.44 19.91
N VAL A 357 18.69 -12.48 19.23
CA VAL A 357 17.42 -13.15 19.45
C VAL A 357 17.68 -14.54 20.00
N GLY A 358 17.18 -14.81 21.20
CA GLY A 358 17.18 -16.12 21.82
C GLY A 358 15.84 -16.82 21.68
N TYR A 359 15.85 -18.10 21.36
CA TYR A 359 14.65 -18.95 21.34
C TYR A 359 14.96 -20.36 21.85
N GLU A 360 14.15 -20.87 22.78
CA GLU A 360 14.25 -22.23 23.33
C GLU A 360 13.32 -23.17 22.55
N PHE A 361 13.88 -24.27 22.04
CA PHE A 361 13.12 -25.33 21.41
C PHE A 361 12.59 -26.33 22.44
N LEU A 362 11.57 -27.09 22.06
CA LEU A 362 11.12 -28.23 22.85
C LEU A 362 12.22 -29.30 22.96
N ILE A 363 12.07 -30.17 23.96
CA ILE A 363 12.95 -31.32 24.17
C ILE A 363 13.03 -32.18 22.90
N THR A 364 14.25 -32.57 22.53
CA THR A 364 14.46 -33.49 21.41
C THR A 364 13.87 -34.86 21.70
N ALA A 365 13.63 -35.64 20.64
CA ALA A 365 13.04 -36.97 20.74
C ALA A 365 13.77 -37.84 21.79
N PRO A 366 13.04 -38.73 22.49
CA PRO A 366 13.64 -39.57 23.49
C PRO A 366 14.64 -40.54 22.89
N GLN A 367 15.68 -40.85 23.66
CA GLN A 367 16.71 -41.80 23.26
C GLN A 367 16.05 -43.18 23.01
N PRO A 368 16.30 -43.81 21.85
CA PRO A 368 15.85 -45.17 21.59
C PRO A 368 16.42 -46.11 22.66
N SER A 369 15.57 -47.01 23.17
CA SER A 369 15.97 -47.99 24.19
C SER A 369 17.23 -48.75 23.78
N ASP A 370 18.21 -48.81 24.68
CA ASP A 370 19.41 -49.65 24.54
C ASP A 370 19.14 -51.12 24.90
N GLU A 371 17.91 -51.49 25.29
CA GLU A 371 17.53 -52.90 25.37
C GLU A 371 17.66 -53.54 23.99
N GLY A 372 18.50 -54.57 23.88
CA GLY A 372 18.80 -55.23 22.61
C GLY A 372 17.56 -55.67 21.84
N VAL A 373 17.66 -55.67 20.50
CA VAL A 373 16.60 -56.16 19.62
C VAL A 373 16.44 -57.68 19.76
N LYS A 374 15.19 -58.16 19.69
CA LYS A 374 14.84 -59.58 19.78
C LYS A 374 13.76 -59.95 18.76
N ILE A 375 13.76 -61.21 18.33
CA ILE A 375 12.61 -61.79 17.62
C ILE A 375 11.55 -62.14 18.68
N THR A 376 10.36 -61.54 18.55
CA THR A 376 9.24 -61.69 19.47
C THR A 376 8.19 -62.69 18.98
N ASP A 377 8.21 -63.05 17.69
CA ASP A 377 7.30 -64.04 17.09
C ASP A 377 7.94 -64.71 15.87
N GLY A 378 7.53 -65.94 15.57
CA GLY A 378 8.00 -66.72 14.42
C GLY A 378 9.22 -67.62 14.66
N ASN A 379 9.86 -67.55 15.83
CA ASN A 379 11.00 -68.42 16.15
C ASN A 379 10.58 -69.90 16.25
N ASP A 380 11.42 -70.79 15.72
CA ASP A 380 11.21 -72.24 15.58
C ASP A 380 10.00 -72.67 14.75
N SER A 381 9.45 -71.77 13.95
CA SER A 381 8.34 -72.05 13.03
C SER A 381 8.73 -73.08 11.97
N THR A 382 7.74 -73.77 11.42
CA THR A 382 7.92 -74.78 10.37
C THR A 382 7.12 -74.41 9.14
N TYR A 383 7.74 -74.54 7.97
CA TYR A 383 7.10 -74.37 6.67
C TYR A 383 6.99 -75.72 5.97
N GLU A 384 5.78 -76.05 5.49
CA GLU A 384 5.53 -77.25 4.72
C GLU A 384 5.97 -77.08 3.26
N PRO A 385 6.92 -77.90 2.75
CA PRO A 385 7.41 -77.76 1.39
C PRO A 385 6.28 -77.88 0.36
N GLY A 386 6.17 -76.88 -0.52
CA GLY A 386 5.15 -76.82 -1.57
C GLY A 386 3.81 -76.21 -1.14
N SER A 387 3.66 -75.78 0.12
CA SER A 387 2.50 -74.97 0.51
C SER A 387 2.54 -73.59 -0.17
N ASN A 388 1.38 -72.93 -0.24
CA ASN A 388 1.29 -71.53 -0.67
C ASN A 388 1.24 -70.57 0.53
N GLU A 389 1.63 -71.05 1.71
CA GLU A 389 1.60 -70.29 2.95
C GLU A 389 2.88 -69.46 3.11
N SER A 390 2.77 -68.29 3.74
CA SER A 390 3.91 -67.45 4.07
C SER A 390 4.45 -67.78 5.46
N LEU A 391 5.74 -67.55 5.69
CA LEU A 391 6.34 -67.63 7.01
C LEU A 391 6.61 -66.22 7.55
N THR A 392 6.13 -65.95 8.76
CA THR A 392 6.18 -64.60 9.36
C THR A 392 7.08 -64.58 10.59
N PHE A 393 7.88 -63.53 10.72
CA PHE A 393 8.70 -63.22 11.89
C PHE A 393 8.42 -61.80 12.36
N ARG A 394 8.41 -61.60 13.68
CA ARG A 394 8.28 -60.27 14.28
C ARG A 394 9.52 -59.94 15.10
N GLY A 395 10.14 -58.81 14.82
CA GLY A 395 11.23 -58.25 15.62
C GLY A 395 10.77 -57.08 16.46
N SER A 396 11.39 -56.88 17.63
CA SER A 396 11.11 -55.77 18.54
C SER A 396 11.63 -54.41 18.06
N GLY A 397 12.51 -54.38 17.05
CA GLY A 397 13.03 -53.14 16.47
C GLY A 397 12.00 -52.41 15.61
N GLU A 398 12.09 -51.08 15.56
CA GLU A 398 11.26 -50.24 14.71
C GLU A 398 11.57 -50.42 13.23
N LEU A 399 10.53 -50.43 12.40
CA LEU A 399 10.65 -50.60 10.94
C LEU A 399 11.50 -49.49 10.29
N ALA A 400 11.43 -48.26 10.81
CA ALA A 400 12.23 -47.13 10.31
C ALA A 400 13.74 -47.34 10.44
N ASN A 401 14.15 -48.17 11.40
CA ASN A 401 15.55 -48.50 11.67
C ASN A 401 15.97 -49.84 11.04
N PHE A 402 15.06 -50.56 10.38
CA PHE A 402 15.34 -51.86 9.79
C PHE A 402 16.24 -51.73 8.55
N LYS A 403 17.28 -52.55 8.47
CA LYS A 403 18.29 -52.49 7.40
C LYS A 403 18.09 -53.60 6.37
N TYR A 404 18.05 -54.84 6.81
CA TYR A 404 17.86 -56.03 5.98
C TYR A 404 17.63 -57.27 6.85
N VAL A 405 17.25 -58.37 6.21
CA VAL A 405 17.20 -59.71 6.81
C VAL A 405 18.16 -60.64 6.09
N LYS A 406 18.78 -61.56 6.85
CA LYS A 406 19.57 -62.65 6.31
C LYS A 406 18.91 -63.99 6.63
N VAL A 407 19.06 -64.94 5.71
CA VAL A 407 18.77 -66.36 5.93
C VAL A 407 20.06 -67.13 5.68
N ASP A 408 20.46 -67.96 6.66
CA ASP A 408 21.74 -68.70 6.66
C ASP A 408 22.96 -67.82 6.35
N GLY A 409 22.98 -66.61 6.91
CA GLY A 409 24.04 -65.62 6.72
C GLY A 409 24.01 -64.87 5.38
N THR A 410 23.09 -65.21 4.47
CA THR A 410 22.95 -64.53 3.17
C THR A 410 21.84 -63.49 3.22
N ILE A 411 22.11 -62.25 2.79
CA ILE A 411 21.10 -61.19 2.72
C ILE A 411 20.00 -61.60 1.74
N VAL A 412 18.76 -61.52 2.20
CA VAL A 412 17.59 -61.81 1.38
C VAL A 412 17.18 -60.57 0.61
N ASP A 413 16.98 -60.73 -0.69
CA ASP A 413 16.47 -59.70 -1.58
C ASP A 413 15.08 -59.21 -1.14
N ASP A 414 14.85 -57.89 -1.16
CA ASP A 414 13.62 -57.25 -0.65
C ASP A 414 12.35 -57.70 -1.39
N THR A 415 12.48 -58.18 -2.64
CA THR A 415 11.35 -58.71 -3.40
C THR A 415 10.84 -60.05 -2.87
N LYS A 416 11.58 -60.71 -1.98
CA LYS A 416 11.28 -62.05 -1.44
C LYS A 416 10.48 -62.04 -0.14
N TYR A 417 10.24 -60.87 0.45
CA TYR A 417 9.42 -60.71 1.64
C TYR A 417 8.59 -59.43 1.62
N GLU A 418 7.67 -59.31 2.55
CA GLU A 418 6.85 -58.12 2.79
C GLU A 418 7.16 -57.55 4.19
N LEU A 419 7.05 -56.22 4.33
CA LEU A 419 7.27 -55.48 5.57
C LEU A 419 5.98 -54.76 6.00
N SER A 420 5.66 -54.77 7.30
CA SER A 420 4.52 -54.03 7.86
C SER A 420 4.83 -53.39 9.22
N SER A 421 4.14 -52.30 9.57
CA SER A 421 4.36 -51.47 10.77
C SER A 421 3.66 -51.98 12.05
N GLY A 422 4.04 -51.44 13.21
CA GLY A 422 3.58 -51.83 14.57
C GLY A 422 4.60 -52.67 15.37
N SER A 423 5.57 -53.22 14.66
CA SER A 423 6.82 -53.90 15.03
C SER A 423 7.47 -54.26 13.67
N THR A 424 8.78 -54.46 13.53
CA THR A 424 9.29 -54.94 12.22
C THR A 424 8.78 -56.35 11.97
N ILE A 425 7.79 -56.51 11.08
CA ILE A 425 7.24 -57.81 10.70
C ILE A 425 7.75 -58.16 9.30
N ILE A 426 8.41 -59.31 9.19
CA ILE A 426 8.85 -59.88 7.92
C ILE A 426 7.94 -61.04 7.57
N LYS A 427 7.39 -61.02 6.36
CA LYS A 427 6.60 -62.12 5.82
C LYS A 427 7.26 -62.65 4.56
N PHE A 428 7.94 -63.79 4.65
CA PHE A 428 8.57 -64.42 3.50
C PHE A 428 7.54 -64.94 2.51
N LYS A 429 7.78 -64.69 1.22
CA LYS A 429 6.92 -65.18 0.14
C LYS A 429 7.11 -66.70 -0.03
N PRO A 430 6.05 -67.46 -0.33
CA PRO A 430 6.14 -68.91 -0.55
C PRO A 430 7.17 -69.29 -1.61
N GLU A 431 7.26 -68.51 -2.69
CA GLU A 431 8.23 -68.73 -3.78
C GLU A 431 9.69 -68.64 -3.34
N TYR A 432 10.00 -67.83 -2.32
CA TYR A 432 11.33 -67.80 -1.73
C TYR A 432 11.58 -69.03 -0.85
N LEU A 433 10.61 -69.38 0.00
CA LEU A 433 10.71 -70.53 0.92
C LEU A 433 10.87 -71.86 0.16
N LYS A 434 10.28 -72.00 -1.04
CA LYS A 434 10.46 -73.16 -1.93
C LYS A 434 11.91 -73.33 -2.43
N THR A 435 12.73 -72.28 -2.39
CA THR A 435 14.14 -72.35 -2.85
C THR A 435 15.11 -72.84 -1.76
N LEU A 436 14.67 -72.87 -0.50
CA LEU A 436 15.49 -73.29 0.63
C LEU A 436 15.53 -74.83 0.73
N SER A 437 16.66 -75.37 1.18
CA SER A 437 16.83 -76.82 1.40
C SER A 437 15.92 -77.35 2.51
N ILE A 438 15.57 -78.64 2.49
CA ILE A 438 14.85 -79.26 3.62
C ILE A 438 15.78 -79.29 4.84
N GLY A 439 15.34 -78.76 5.99
CA GLY A 439 16.14 -78.74 7.21
C GLY A 439 15.92 -77.48 8.07
N LYS A 440 16.83 -77.28 9.04
CA LYS A 440 16.86 -76.10 9.91
C LYS A 440 17.59 -74.96 9.23
N HIS A 441 16.99 -73.77 9.26
CA HIS A 441 17.53 -72.51 8.76
C HIS A 441 17.64 -71.48 9.88
N THR A 442 18.55 -70.53 9.71
CA THR A 442 18.66 -69.36 10.60
C THR A 442 18.11 -68.11 9.93
N ILE A 443 17.49 -67.25 10.73
CA ILE A 443 17.10 -65.91 10.33
C ILE A 443 17.85 -64.90 11.20
N GLU A 444 18.39 -63.85 10.59
CA GLU A 444 18.97 -62.70 11.28
C GLU A 444 18.30 -61.42 10.78
N MET A 445 17.60 -60.71 11.65
CA MET A 445 17.02 -59.39 11.37
C MET A 445 17.98 -58.32 11.89
N VAL A 446 18.32 -57.32 11.06
CA VAL A 446 19.32 -56.29 11.39
C VAL A 446 18.69 -54.90 11.37
N TRP A 447 18.95 -54.12 12.42
CA TRP A 447 18.54 -52.73 12.58
C TRP A 447 19.75 -51.83 12.83
N ASN A 448 19.62 -50.56 12.45
CA ASN A 448 20.52 -49.50 12.88
C ASN A 448 19.91 -48.81 14.11
N VAL A 449 20.39 -49.18 15.30
CA VAL A 449 19.94 -48.60 16.58
C VAL A 449 21.10 -47.81 17.18
N ASN A 450 20.89 -46.53 17.47
CA ASN A 450 21.92 -45.66 18.05
C ASN A 450 23.24 -45.64 17.24
N ARG A 451 23.16 -45.63 15.90
CA ARG A 451 24.30 -45.68 14.95
C ARG A 451 25.15 -46.96 15.02
N ALA A 452 24.66 -47.99 15.71
CA ALA A 452 25.28 -49.30 15.75
C ALA A 452 24.36 -50.34 15.10
N GLU A 453 24.93 -51.29 14.38
CA GLU A 453 24.16 -52.45 13.91
C GLU A 453 23.82 -53.34 15.12
N LYS A 454 22.53 -53.57 15.32
CA LYS A 454 22.00 -54.54 16.28
C LYS A 454 21.23 -55.59 15.50
N SER A 455 21.40 -56.85 15.84
CA SER A 455 20.69 -57.94 15.20
C SER A 455 20.03 -58.89 16.19
N ALA A 456 18.92 -59.46 15.75
CA ALA A 456 18.22 -60.53 16.46
C ALA A 456 18.23 -61.77 15.58
N THR A 457 18.57 -62.92 16.17
CA THR A 457 18.62 -64.20 15.48
C THR A 457 17.50 -65.12 15.93
N GLY A 458 17.06 -65.98 15.02
CA GLY A 458 16.11 -67.06 15.28
C GLY A 458 16.35 -68.23 14.34
N SER A 459 15.53 -69.26 14.45
CA SER A 459 15.53 -70.40 13.54
C SER A 459 14.15 -70.74 13.03
N PHE A 460 14.11 -71.44 11.89
CA PHE A 460 12.90 -72.06 11.35
C PHE A 460 13.25 -73.32 10.58
N TYR A 461 12.23 -74.09 10.19
CA TYR A 461 12.40 -75.37 9.52
C TYR A 461 11.65 -75.40 8.19
N ILE A 462 12.30 -75.93 7.16
CA ILE A 462 11.68 -76.30 5.89
C ILE A 462 11.47 -77.82 5.93
N GLY A 463 10.21 -78.29 5.93
CA GLY A 463 9.89 -79.72 6.07
C GLY A 463 9.75 -80.20 7.51
N LYS A 464 9.61 -81.52 7.70
CA LYS A 464 9.37 -82.11 9.03
C LYS A 464 10.58 -81.91 9.95
N LYS A 465 10.32 -81.42 11.16
CA LYS A 465 11.29 -81.36 12.25
C LYS A 465 11.70 -82.79 12.64
N SER A 466 12.91 -83.21 12.25
CA SER A 466 13.50 -84.49 12.71
C SER A 466 13.76 -84.38 14.22
N GLY A 467 13.14 -85.27 15.01
CA GLY A 467 12.97 -85.07 16.45
C GLY A 467 14.20 -85.36 17.32
N GLU A 468 14.26 -84.67 18.47
CA GLU A 468 14.78 -85.21 19.73
C GLU A 468 14.15 -84.51 20.96
N VAL A 469 13.57 -85.37 21.82
CA VAL A 469 13.32 -85.37 23.28
C VAL A 469 12.65 -84.18 23.98
N VAL A 470 11.44 -84.44 24.50
CA VAL A 470 10.76 -83.71 25.58
C VAL A 470 10.94 -84.45 26.91
N PRO A 471 11.19 -83.73 28.01
CA PRO A 471 10.37 -83.85 29.23
C PRO A 471 10.09 -82.44 29.79
N GLY A 472 9.01 -82.11 30.49
CA GLY A 472 7.89 -82.82 31.10
C GLY A 472 6.99 -81.75 31.74
N ASN A 473 5.74 -82.12 31.96
CA ASN A 473 4.64 -81.29 32.43
C ASN A 473 4.71 -81.03 33.96
N THR A 474 4.33 -79.85 34.45
CA THR A 474 3.69 -79.64 35.78
C THR A 474 3.02 -78.27 35.84
N GLY A 475 1.71 -78.24 36.13
CA GLY A 475 0.97 -77.01 36.47
C GLY A 475 0.91 -76.76 37.97
N THR A 476 0.42 -75.57 38.36
CA THR A 476 -0.31 -75.30 39.63
C THR A 476 -0.86 -73.86 39.68
N THR A 477 -2.18 -73.77 39.91
CA THR A 477 -2.97 -72.85 40.77
C THR A 477 -2.66 -71.34 40.95
N GLN A 478 -3.77 -70.57 40.84
CA GLN A 478 -4.11 -69.19 41.26
C GLN A 478 -3.64 -68.79 42.69
N PRO A 479 -3.56 -67.48 43.03
CA PRO A 479 -4.75 -66.75 43.52
C PRO A 479 -4.90 -65.30 43.00
N ALA A 480 -6.14 -64.81 43.09
CA ALA A 480 -6.55 -63.45 42.79
C ALA A 480 -6.13 -62.47 43.88
N ASN A 481 -5.76 -61.24 43.49
CA ASN A 481 -5.96 -60.07 44.34
C ASN A 481 -6.15 -58.81 43.47
N ASN A 482 -7.28 -58.13 43.65
CA ASN A 482 -7.59 -56.85 43.04
C ASN A 482 -6.87 -55.76 43.83
N THR A 483 -5.97 -55.04 43.18
CA THR A 483 -5.49 -53.72 43.59
C THR A 483 -5.12 -52.96 42.32
N GLU A 484 -5.49 -51.69 42.27
CA GLU A 484 -5.51 -50.76 41.13
C GLU A 484 -4.45 -51.00 40.05
N SER A 485 -4.93 -51.04 38.80
CA SER A 485 -4.23 -51.56 37.63
C SER A 485 -3.03 -50.72 37.21
N LYS A 486 -1.83 -51.21 37.54
CA LYS A 486 -0.66 -51.00 36.69
C LYS A 486 -0.94 -51.68 35.34
N PRO A 487 -0.73 -51.03 34.18
CA PRO A 487 -1.07 -51.60 32.89
C PRO A 487 -0.26 -52.90 32.67
N ARG A 488 -0.95 -54.00 32.34
CA ARG A 488 -0.36 -55.32 32.01
C ARG A 488 0.37 -55.35 30.65
N HIS A 489 0.59 -54.19 30.07
CA HIS A 489 1.29 -53.95 28.82
C HIS A 489 2.07 -52.63 28.97
N VAL A 490 3.09 -52.44 28.16
CA VAL A 490 3.75 -51.13 28.05
C VAL A 490 2.77 -50.20 27.35
N CYS A 491 2.33 -49.15 28.04
CA CYS A 491 1.40 -48.20 27.45
C CYS A 491 2.07 -47.43 26.30
N SER A 492 1.51 -47.55 25.10
CA SER A 492 1.82 -46.71 23.95
C SER A 492 0.70 -45.68 23.81
N PHE A 493 1.02 -44.40 23.95
CA PHE A 493 0.07 -43.29 23.94
C PHE A 493 0.11 -42.58 22.59
N GLU A 494 -1.08 -42.27 22.07
CA GLU A 494 -1.25 -41.49 20.86
C GLU A 494 -2.34 -40.44 21.10
N TRP A 495 -2.23 -39.29 20.43
CA TRP A 495 -3.30 -38.30 20.37
C TRP A 495 -4.40 -38.82 19.46
N VAL A 496 -5.58 -39.03 20.01
CA VAL A 496 -6.74 -39.54 19.28
C VAL A 496 -7.88 -38.54 19.44
N ILE A 497 -8.44 -38.09 18.31
CA ILE A 497 -9.69 -37.32 18.32
C ILE A 497 -10.79 -38.26 18.80
N THR A 498 -11.31 -38.03 20.00
CA THR A 498 -12.39 -38.82 20.58
C THR A 498 -13.75 -38.17 20.41
N LEU A 499 -13.77 -36.87 20.12
CA LEU A 499 -14.95 -36.13 19.70
C LEU A 499 -14.58 -35.14 18.60
N ASP A 500 -15.18 -35.24 17.42
CA ASP A 500 -14.98 -34.25 16.36
C ASP A 500 -15.64 -32.91 16.74
N PRO A 501 -15.00 -31.77 16.46
CA PRO A 501 -15.61 -30.46 16.67
C PRO A 501 -16.80 -30.28 15.72
N THR A 502 -17.82 -29.58 16.18
CA THR A 502 -19.00 -29.20 15.37
C THR A 502 -19.16 -27.69 15.35
N THR A 503 -20.02 -27.15 14.48
CA THR A 503 -20.26 -25.69 14.36
C THR A 503 -20.84 -25.03 15.61
N GLY A 504 -21.13 -25.78 16.69
CA GLY A 504 -21.64 -25.27 17.96
C GLY A 504 -21.08 -25.92 19.22
N ALA A 505 -20.09 -26.83 19.09
CA ALA A 505 -19.45 -27.48 20.23
C ALA A 505 -18.01 -27.84 19.90
N ASP A 506 -17.11 -27.61 20.85
CA ASP A 506 -15.71 -28.03 20.75
C ASP A 506 -15.62 -29.55 20.64
N GLY A 507 -14.65 -30.00 19.86
CA GLY A 507 -14.22 -31.39 19.84
C GLY A 507 -13.28 -31.69 21.00
N LEU A 508 -12.82 -32.92 21.09
CA LEU A 508 -11.93 -33.39 22.13
C LEU A 508 -10.89 -34.32 21.51
N GLU A 509 -9.62 -33.99 21.70
CA GLU A 509 -8.52 -34.92 21.46
C GLU A 509 -7.94 -35.36 22.79
N GLU A 510 -7.70 -36.66 22.93
CA GLU A 510 -7.19 -37.28 24.14
C GLU A 510 -5.90 -38.01 23.84
N TYR A 511 -4.86 -37.73 24.63
CA TYR A 511 -3.63 -38.48 24.65
C TYR A 511 -3.85 -39.76 25.44
N LYS A 512 -4.20 -40.83 24.72
CA LYS A 512 -4.65 -42.08 25.35
C LYS A 512 -3.85 -43.27 24.87
N CYS A 513 -3.72 -44.25 25.77
CA CYS A 513 -3.04 -45.48 25.44
C CYS A 513 -3.87 -46.32 24.47
N THR A 514 -3.30 -46.69 23.33
CA THR A 514 -3.97 -47.53 22.31
C THR A 514 -4.21 -48.96 22.79
N GLY A 515 -3.48 -49.42 23.80
CA GLY A 515 -3.61 -50.77 24.39
C GLY A 515 -4.62 -50.90 25.53
N CYS A 516 -4.68 -49.95 26.47
CA CYS A 516 -5.61 -50.02 27.61
C CYS A 516 -6.63 -48.89 27.72
N GLY A 517 -6.55 -47.85 26.88
CA GLY A 517 -7.48 -46.72 26.90
C GLY A 517 -7.27 -45.73 28.05
N VAL A 518 -6.20 -45.85 28.84
CA VAL A 518 -5.87 -44.84 29.87
C VAL A 518 -5.58 -43.50 29.19
N VAL A 519 -6.30 -42.45 29.60
CA VAL A 519 -6.10 -41.07 29.14
C VAL A 519 -5.12 -40.38 30.08
N GLN A 520 -4.05 -39.80 29.51
CA GLN A 520 -3.08 -38.99 30.25
C GLN A 520 -3.40 -37.50 30.19
N GLU A 521 -3.87 -37.04 29.04
CA GLU A 521 -4.15 -35.63 28.79
C GLU A 521 -5.33 -35.48 27.81
N SER A 522 -6.08 -34.40 27.90
CA SER A 522 -7.21 -34.09 27.02
C SER A 522 -7.20 -32.62 26.65
N HIS A 523 -7.22 -32.31 25.34
CA HIS A 523 -7.27 -30.95 24.83
C HIS A 523 -8.57 -30.72 24.06
N PRO A 524 -9.28 -29.59 24.28
CA PRO A 524 -10.44 -29.25 23.48
C PRO A 524 -10.00 -28.79 22.08
N ILE A 525 -10.65 -29.30 21.04
CA ILE A 525 -10.52 -28.81 19.67
C ILE A 525 -11.57 -27.71 19.47
N PRO A 526 -11.20 -26.44 19.24
CA PRO A 526 -12.19 -25.37 19.15
C PRO A 526 -13.20 -25.59 18.02
N ALA A 527 -14.48 -25.30 18.28
CA ALA A 527 -15.58 -25.36 17.31
C ALA A 527 -15.30 -24.53 16.03
N SER A 528 -14.47 -23.48 16.13
CA SER A 528 -14.04 -22.66 15.00
C SER A 528 -13.29 -23.46 13.93
N VAL A 529 -12.60 -24.55 14.31
CA VAL A 529 -11.91 -25.45 13.37
C VAL A 529 -12.90 -26.19 12.46
N ALA A 530 -14.07 -26.57 12.99
CA ALA A 530 -15.12 -27.21 12.19
C ALA A 530 -15.75 -26.24 11.18
N VAL A 531 -15.94 -24.98 11.57
CA VAL A 531 -16.49 -23.92 10.69
C VAL A 531 -15.54 -23.63 9.52
N VAL A 532 -14.24 -23.54 9.78
CA VAL A 532 -13.21 -23.35 8.73
C VAL A 532 -13.15 -24.57 7.79
N LYS A 533 -13.20 -25.79 8.33
CA LYS A 533 -13.21 -27.02 7.52
C LYS A 533 -14.47 -27.14 6.65
N ASP A 534 -15.65 -26.84 7.18
CA ASP A 534 -16.91 -26.89 6.41
C ASP A 534 -16.93 -25.84 5.29
N PHE A 535 -16.54 -24.60 5.56
CA PHE A 535 -16.48 -23.55 4.54
C PHE A 535 -15.48 -23.92 3.44
N TYR A 536 -14.24 -24.29 3.80
CA TYR A 536 -13.25 -24.73 2.82
C TYR A 536 -13.73 -25.94 2.01
N GLY A 537 -14.35 -26.93 2.66
CA GLY A 537 -14.92 -28.11 1.99
C GLY A 537 -15.89 -27.72 0.87
N LYS A 538 -16.82 -26.81 1.15
CA LYS A 538 -17.78 -26.30 0.15
C LYS A 538 -17.12 -25.54 -1.00
N VAL A 539 -16.06 -24.79 -0.75
CA VAL A 539 -15.28 -24.12 -1.82
C VAL A 539 -14.53 -25.15 -2.68
N LYS A 540 -13.94 -26.17 -2.04
CA LYS A 540 -13.18 -27.22 -2.73
C LYS A 540 -14.08 -28.12 -3.58
N GLU A 541 -15.27 -28.47 -3.09
CA GLU A 541 -16.23 -29.37 -3.76
C GLU A 541 -17.14 -28.64 -4.76
N ALA A 542 -17.03 -27.31 -4.87
CA ALA A 542 -17.81 -26.52 -5.80
C ALA A 542 -17.57 -26.96 -7.26
N PRO A 543 -18.63 -27.08 -8.09
CA PRO A 543 -18.49 -27.35 -9.52
C PRO A 543 -17.53 -26.35 -10.21
N GLU A 544 -16.79 -26.80 -11.22
CA GLU A 544 -15.92 -25.91 -12.00
C GLU A 544 -16.71 -24.73 -12.56
N LYS A 545 -16.19 -23.51 -12.37
CA LYS A 545 -16.89 -22.26 -12.75
C LYS A 545 -18.27 -22.06 -12.11
N GLY A 546 -18.55 -22.79 -11.04
CA GLY A 546 -19.80 -22.75 -10.31
C GLY A 546 -19.88 -21.59 -9.31
N SER A 547 -20.99 -21.56 -8.57
CA SER A 547 -21.18 -20.63 -7.46
C SER A 547 -21.67 -21.36 -6.22
N ILE A 548 -21.16 -20.99 -5.06
CA ILE A 548 -21.63 -21.52 -3.77
C ILE A 548 -22.17 -20.40 -2.88
N THR A 549 -23.09 -20.75 -1.99
CA THR A 549 -23.55 -19.87 -0.91
C THR A 549 -23.19 -20.51 0.42
N TYR A 550 -22.50 -19.75 1.27
CA TYR A 550 -22.14 -20.14 2.62
C TYR A 550 -22.83 -19.22 3.62
N ASP A 551 -23.49 -19.78 4.64
CA ASP A 551 -24.07 -19.02 5.74
C ASP A 551 -23.16 -19.16 6.96
N SER A 552 -22.46 -18.09 7.31
CA SER A 552 -21.57 -18.04 8.47
C SER A 552 -22.28 -17.65 9.76
N GLY A 553 -23.61 -17.40 9.71
CA GLY A 553 -24.40 -17.03 10.87
C GLY A 553 -23.83 -15.79 11.56
N LYS A 554 -23.54 -15.90 12.86
CA LYS A 554 -22.97 -14.79 13.66
C LYS A 554 -21.46 -14.62 13.50
N LEU A 555 -20.78 -15.47 12.73
CA LEU A 555 -19.38 -15.28 12.41
C LEU A 555 -19.29 -14.24 11.27
N TYR A 556 -18.91 -13.02 11.60
CA TYR A 556 -18.80 -11.90 10.66
C TYR A 556 -17.35 -11.61 10.23
N THR A 557 -16.45 -12.58 10.46
CA THR A 557 -15.03 -12.52 10.11
C THR A 557 -14.64 -13.71 9.22
N ILE A 558 -13.55 -13.55 8.47
CA ILE A 558 -12.96 -14.53 7.55
C ILE A 558 -11.44 -14.51 7.70
N SER A 559 -10.81 -15.68 7.73
CA SER A 559 -9.35 -15.80 7.83
C SER A 559 -8.67 -15.72 6.46
N ASP A 560 -7.40 -15.31 6.49
CA ASP A 560 -6.47 -15.39 5.36
C ASP A 560 -6.40 -16.80 4.76
N TYR A 561 -6.50 -17.85 5.58
CA TYR A 561 -6.53 -19.24 5.12
C TYR A 561 -7.72 -19.50 4.18
N ILE A 562 -8.95 -19.08 4.55
CA ILE A 562 -10.12 -19.25 3.68
C ILE A 562 -9.99 -18.39 2.43
N LEU A 563 -9.52 -17.15 2.56
CA LEU A 563 -9.27 -16.25 1.42
C LEU A 563 -8.24 -16.85 0.44
N LYS A 564 -7.18 -17.47 0.95
CA LYS A 564 -6.18 -18.19 0.16
C LYS A 564 -6.79 -19.38 -0.56
N LYS A 565 -7.65 -20.16 0.10
CA LYS A 565 -8.35 -21.28 -0.53
C LYS A 565 -9.35 -20.84 -1.59
N MET A 566 -9.99 -19.69 -1.41
CA MET A 566 -10.83 -19.08 -2.44
C MET A 566 -9.99 -18.57 -3.62
N ALA A 567 -8.80 -18.02 -3.37
CA ALA A 567 -7.86 -17.64 -4.43
C ALA A 567 -7.30 -18.85 -5.21
N GLU A 568 -7.07 -20.00 -4.55
CA GLU A 568 -6.72 -21.26 -5.22
C GLU A 568 -7.86 -21.76 -6.14
N ARG A 569 -9.13 -21.50 -5.78
CA ARG A 569 -10.33 -21.79 -6.57
C ARG A 569 -10.95 -20.51 -7.15
N ASN A 570 -10.12 -19.68 -7.79
CA ASN A 570 -10.57 -18.42 -8.40
C ASN A 570 -11.59 -18.59 -9.54
N ASP A 571 -11.86 -19.83 -9.96
CA ASP A 571 -12.94 -20.15 -10.89
C ASP A 571 -14.33 -20.09 -10.24
N VAL A 572 -14.45 -20.14 -8.91
CA VAL A 572 -15.72 -20.27 -8.19
C VAL A 572 -16.18 -18.92 -7.61
N ALA A 573 -17.44 -18.57 -7.83
CA ALA A 573 -18.05 -17.43 -7.13
C ALA A 573 -18.58 -17.84 -5.74
N VAL A 574 -18.21 -17.10 -4.70
CA VAL A 574 -18.60 -17.42 -3.31
C VAL A 574 -19.46 -16.31 -2.74
N THR A 575 -20.69 -16.64 -2.37
CA THR A 575 -21.58 -15.75 -1.62
C THR A 575 -21.54 -16.12 -0.14
N VAL A 576 -21.19 -15.17 0.73
CA VAL A 576 -21.20 -15.37 2.18
C VAL A 576 -22.30 -14.55 2.82
N LYS A 577 -23.19 -15.23 3.54
CA LYS A 577 -24.29 -14.68 4.33
C LYS A 577 -23.88 -14.64 5.79
N PHE A 578 -24.08 -13.51 6.46
CA PHE A 578 -23.71 -13.34 7.87
C PHE A 578 -24.63 -12.35 8.59
N GLU A 579 -24.63 -12.40 9.92
CA GLU A 579 -25.36 -11.51 10.81
C GLU A 579 -24.36 -10.68 11.63
N TYR A 580 -24.51 -9.35 11.58
CA TYR A 580 -23.70 -8.41 12.36
C TYR A 580 -24.62 -7.35 12.97
N GLN A 581 -24.50 -7.10 14.27
CA GLN A 581 -25.37 -6.18 15.02
C GLN A 581 -26.88 -6.46 14.81
N ASN A 582 -27.28 -7.74 14.86
CA ASN A 582 -28.65 -8.23 14.64
C ASN A 582 -29.25 -7.89 13.26
N LYS A 583 -28.41 -7.54 12.27
CA LYS A 583 -28.80 -7.32 10.88
C LYS A 583 -28.12 -8.34 9.99
N LYS A 584 -28.85 -8.81 8.98
CA LYS A 584 -28.38 -9.81 8.03
C LYS A 584 -27.77 -9.14 6.80
N TYR A 585 -26.57 -9.58 6.43
CA TYR A 585 -25.76 -9.06 5.34
C TYR A 585 -25.26 -10.19 4.44
N GLN A 586 -24.88 -9.84 3.22
CA GLN A 586 -24.17 -10.74 2.32
C GLN A 586 -23.04 -10.01 1.59
N ILE A 587 -21.98 -10.75 1.30
CA ILE A 587 -20.86 -10.35 0.46
C ILE A 587 -20.68 -11.39 -0.65
N ILE A 588 -20.37 -10.94 -1.85
CA ILE A 588 -20.11 -11.81 -3.01
C ILE A 588 -18.65 -11.63 -3.41
N PHE A 589 -17.89 -12.72 -3.40
CA PHE A 589 -16.57 -12.82 -4.00
C PHE A 589 -16.73 -13.42 -5.40
N PRO A 590 -16.63 -12.62 -6.47
CA PRO A 590 -16.82 -13.11 -7.83
C PRO A 590 -15.68 -14.02 -8.28
N ALA A 591 -15.95 -14.91 -9.23
CA ALA A 591 -14.90 -15.64 -9.93
C ALA A 591 -13.96 -14.66 -10.67
N GLY A 592 -12.66 -14.94 -10.67
CA GLY A 592 -11.62 -14.06 -11.24
C GLY A 592 -11.22 -12.89 -10.35
N LEU A 593 -11.62 -12.87 -9.07
CA LEU A 593 -11.25 -11.81 -8.13
C LEU A 593 -9.75 -11.83 -7.82
N ASP A 594 -9.12 -10.65 -7.78
CA ASP A 594 -7.75 -10.51 -7.29
C ASP A 594 -7.73 -10.38 -5.76
N TYR A 595 -7.13 -11.37 -5.09
CA TYR A 595 -7.01 -11.43 -3.63
C TYR A 595 -5.69 -10.85 -3.10
N SER A 596 -4.81 -10.35 -3.97
CA SER A 596 -3.47 -9.87 -3.60
C SER A 596 -3.49 -8.82 -2.48
N ALA A 597 -4.48 -7.92 -2.48
CA ALA A 597 -4.61 -6.85 -1.49
C ALA A 597 -4.92 -7.32 -0.05
N VAL A 598 -5.40 -8.56 0.15
CA VAL A 598 -5.68 -9.14 1.48
C VAL A 598 -4.79 -10.34 1.82
N LEU A 599 -4.05 -10.87 0.84
CA LEU A 599 -3.12 -12.00 1.04
C LEU A 599 -1.66 -11.56 1.19
N ASN A 600 -1.32 -10.33 0.79
CA ASN A 600 0.04 -9.78 0.88
C ASN A 600 0.25 -8.81 2.05
N ASP A 601 -0.73 -8.68 2.95
CA ASP A 601 -0.59 -7.86 4.15
C ASP A 601 -0.44 -8.70 5.41
N GLU A 602 -0.35 -8.03 6.55
CA GLU A 602 -0.02 -8.64 7.85
C GLU A 602 -1.24 -9.14 8.63
N GLU A 603 -2.46 -8.96 8.11
CA GLU A 603 -3.70 -9.30 8.81
C GLU A 603 -4.13 -10.74 8.49
N SER A 604 -4.16 -11.60 9.51
CA SER A 604 -4.59 -13.00 9.36
C SER A 604 -6.11 -13.19 9.45
N MET A 605 -6.85 -12.14 9.85
CA MET A 605 -8.31 -12.15 9.96
C MET A 605 -8.93 -10.83 9.53
N TYR A 606 -10.06 -10.93 8.83
CA TYR A 606 -10.82 -9.80 8.34
C TYR A 606 -12.25 -9.86 8.81
N GLY A 607 -12.83 -8.73 9.24
CA GLY A 607 -14.28 -8.57 9.16
C GLY A 607 -14.72 -8.50 7.70
N TYR A 608 -15.91 -9.04 7.35
CA TYR A 608 -16.38 -9.01 5.95
C TYR A 608 -16.45 -7.59 5.36
N PHE A 609 -16.77 -6.58 6.16
CA PHE A 609 -16.71 -5.18 5.73
C PHE A 609 -15.28 -4.69 5.43
N GLY A 610 -14.30 -5.14 6.21
CA GLY A 610 -12.88 -4.81 6.00
C GLY A 610 -12.30 -5.51 4.76
N ALA A 611 -12.59 -6.80 4.60
CA ALA A 611 -12.24 -7.55 3.38
C ALA A 611 -12.88 -6.89 2.14
N ALA A 612 -14.15 -6.50 2.23
CA ALA A 612 -14.83 -5.82 1.13
C ALA A 612 -14.14 -4.51 0.73
N ALA A 613 -13.77 -3.68 1.71
CA ALA A 613 -13.09 -2.41 1.45
C ALA A 613 -11.74 -2.61 0.74
N LYS A 614 -10.93 -3.58 1.18
CA LYS A 614 -9.61 -3.86 0.58
C LYS A 614 -9.72 -4.48 -0.82
N LEU A 615 -10.74 -5.30 -1.06
CA LEU A 615 -10.96 -6.00 -2.33
C LEU A 615 -11.86 -5.23 -3.31
N GLY A 616 -12.30 -4.02 -2.95
CA GLY A 616 -13.23 -3.23 -3.77
C GLY A 616 -14.62 -3.86 -3.93
N LEU A 617 -15.03 -4.73 -3.00
CA LEU A 617 -16.34 -5.39 -2.99
C LEU A 617 -17.37 -4.58 -2.21
N LYS A 618 -18.65 -4.96 -2.34
CA LYS A 618 -19.76 -4.37 -1.59
C LYS A 618 -20.40 -5.40 -0.69
N VAL A 619 -20.61 -5.03 0.57
CA VAL A 619 -21.52 -5.74 1.48
C VAL A 619 -22.92 -5.17 1.30
N THR A 620 -23.91 -6.04 1.11
CA THR A 620 -25.32 -5.66 0.92
C THR A 620 -26.18 -6.24 2.04
N GLY A 621 -27.30 -5.59 2.36
CA GLY A 621 -28.32 -6.21 3.22
C GLY A 621 -28.90 -7.44 2.53
N GLN A 622 -29.18 -8.50 3.29
CA GLN A 622 -29.89 -9.67 2.78
C GLN A 622 -31.34 -9.37 2.41
#